data_AF-A0A937N7X3-F1
#
_entry.id   AF-A0A937N7X3-F1
#
_cell.length_a   1.000
_cell.length_b   1.000
_cell.length_c   1.000
_cell.angle_alpha   90.00
_cell.angle_beta   90.00
_cell.angle_gamma   90.00
#
_symmetry.space_group_name_H-M   'P 1'
#
loop_
_entity.id
_entity.type
_entity.pdbx_description
1 polymer ?
#
loop_
_entity_poly.entity_id
_entity_poly.type
_entity_poly.pdbx_seq_one_letter_code
_entity_poly.pdbx_strand_id
1 'polypeptide(L)'
;MWKHIILILSITVLETNLRADDANEEFRGVWVARFAWASADGERCRNNITTIMDAAAENNLNAVVFQVRGAAETLYPSELEPWSPMVGEDGPGFDTVEFAIKAAHQRGLQFHAYVNPMPLRSAGRKNPLKDKRHLWYAHGPDSPEPWICVDEDGNPAAAEYYYLSAGVPGVHVYLRKVILDLVRRYDVDGVHLDRIRYPGKEYSHDAISERRFRGQGNPEQLDRADWQREQLNKLINDLAAEIRAVKPDVVMSCAAWGIYRRDHIDGYQNFSSGYHDYCQDTWNWIRIGAMDLLMPMIYWDLSEPKPNYDDLLHDFIRGVGKDHLVGGQRVFTPEENVRQIQLTRDAGTVGTVLWSYRLARRQDLLSHLKKTLYASKASVPQIPRAAHATHGTILGTARDRDGTPLVDAWVSIEPVDPTEPKDGVFTQTWPTSADGRFAFLKIPPVPVRITVRYRDKSAAVMGPVAIRVREVTSVNAVVGGAEEAGSFSISIGGEEEVKARERSRNNARSRSGNTSGGSGISRSLGLARSCGRRQSGGTS
;
A
#
# COMPACT_ATOMS: atom_id res chain seq x y z
N MET A 1 0.90 15.33 -77.73
CA MET A 1 0.24 14.08 -77.26
C MET A 1 1.30 13.30 -76.47
N TRP A 2 1.32 13.40 -75.13
CA TRP A 2 0.80 12.36 -74.21
C TRP A 2 1.65 11.07 -74.29
N LYS A 3 2.32 10.52 -73.25
CA LYS A 3 2.13 10.60 -71.79
C LYS A 3 3.32 9.95 -71.03
N HIS A 4 3.64 10.56 -69.89
CA HIS A 4 4.06 9.96 -68.61
C HIS A 4 5.51 9.44 -68.44
N ILE A 5 6.37 10.33 -67.92
CA ILE A 5 7.54 9.99 -67.11
C ILE A 5 7.06 9.89 -65.66
N ILE A 6 7.11 8.70 -65.07
CA ILE A 6 6.92 8.49 -63.63
C ILE A 6 8.31 8.52 -62.99
N LEU A 7 8.59 9.59 -62.26
CA LEU A 7 9.77 9.74 -61.43
C LEU A 7 9.49 9.02 -60.09
N ILE A 8 10.10 7.86 -59.87
CA ILE A 8 10.08 7.21 -58.56
C ILE A 8 11.10 7.92 -57.68
N LEU A 9 10.62 8.83 -56.83
CA LEU A 9 11.37 9.34 -55.69
C LEU A 9 11.44 8.21 -54.65
N SER A 10 12.59 7.54 -54.58
CA SER A 10 12.95 6.71 -53.44
C SER A 10 13.18 7.64 -52.23
N ILE A 11 12.15 7.82 -51.41
CA ILE A 11 12.29 8.39 -50.07
C ILE A 11 12.96 7.29 -49.24
N THR A 12 14.27 7.35 -49.12
CA THR A 12 14.99 6.65 -48.07
C THR A 12 14.62 7.34 -46.76
N VAL A 13 13.61 6.82 -46.06
CA VAL A 13 13.40 7.16 -44.65
C VAL A 13 14.62 6.62 -43.94
N LEU A 14 15.61 7.48 -43.69
CA LEU A 14 16.55 7.27 -42.61
C LEU A 14 15.70 7.27 -41.35
N GLU A 15 15.29 6.08 -40.91
CA GLU A 15 14.94 5.83 -39.53
C GLU A 15 16.21 6.13 -38.73
N THR A 16 16.36 7.39 -38.35
CA THR A 16 17.16 7.75 -37.19
C THR A 16 16.50 7.01 -36.04
N ASN A 17 17.05 5.84 -35.73
CA ASN A 17 17.01 5.29 -34.39
C ASN A 17 17.56 6.39 -33.48
N LEU A 18 16.66 7.27 -33.03
CA LEU A 18 16.73 7.88 -31.71
C LEU A 18 16.70 6.69 -30.75
N ARG A 19 17.85 6.01 -30.61
CA ARG A 19 18.21 5.49 -29.31
C ARG A 19 18.14 6.71 -28.42
N ALA A 20 17.06 6.79 -27.64
CA ALA A 20 17.03 7.64 -26.48
C ALA A 20 18.41 7.48 -25.82
N ASP A 21 19.09 8.61 -25.56
CA ASP A 21 20.15 8.61 -24.56
C ASP A 21 19.70 7.72 -23.41
N ASP A 22 20.56 6.81 -22.94
CA ASP A 22 20.38 6.05 -21.70
C ASP A 22 19.83 7.01 -20.64
N ALA A 23 18.51 7.07 -20.49
CA ALA A 23 17.90 7.94 -19.54
C ALA A 23 18.35 7.40 -18.19
N ASN A 24 19.04 8.24 -17.41
CA ASN A 24 19.48 7.92 -16.06
C ASN A 24 18.23 7.63 -15.21
N GLU A 25 17.71 6.41 -15.31
CA GLU A 25 16.54 5.89 -14.63
C GLU A 25 17.01 5.08 -13.43
N GLU A 26 16.66 5.54 -12.25
CA GLU A 26 17.02 4.87 -11.00
C GLU A 26 16.09 5.35 -9.90
N PHE A 27 15.44 4.43 -9.19
CA PHE A 27 14.69 4.77 -8.00
C PHE A 27 15.67 5.15 -6.88
N ARG A 28 15.58 6.38 -6.38
CA ARG A 28 16.45 6.92 -5.34
C ARG A 28 15.58 7.37 -4.19
N GLY A 29 15.28 6.41 -3.31
CA GLY A 29 14.35 6.59 -2.21
C GLY A 29 15.02 6.81 -0.86
N VAL A 30 14.25 7.38 0.06
CA VAL A 30 14.59 7.37 1.49
C VAL A 30 13.33 7.10 2.32
N TRP A 31 13.42 6.21 3.31
CA TRP A 31 12.36 6.05 4.29
C TRP A 31 12.37 7.18 5.29
N VAL A 32 11.20 7.80 5.47
CA VAL A 32 10.95 8.89 6.42
C VAL A 32 9.97 8.39 7.47
N ALA A 33 10.50 7.88 8.57
CA ALA A 33 9.68 7.47 9.71
C ALA A 33 8.97 8.67 10.36
N ARG A 34 7.79 8.44 10.95
CA ARG A 34 6.98 9.48 11.61
C ARG A 34 7.74 10.26 12.68
N PHE A 35 8.71 9.63 13.33
CA PHE A 35 9.59 10.25 14.33
C PHE A 35 10.57 11.31 13.79
N ALA A 36 10.73 11.41 12.47
CA ALA A 36 11.58 12.41 11.84
C ALA A 36 10.88 13.76 11.62
N TRP A 37 9.54 13.77 11.57
CA TRP A 37 8.80 14.94 11.12
C TRP A 37 7.60 15.33 12.00
N ALA A 38 6.92 14.35 12.59
CA ALA A 38 5.68 14.59 13.31
C ALA A 38 5.90 15.46 14.55
N SER A 39 5.01 16.44 14.73
CA SER A 39 5.01 17.38 15.84
C SER A 39 3.59 17.88 16.07
N ALA A 40 3.19 18.00 17.35
CA ALA A 40 1.92 18.63 17.74
C ALA A 40 1.93 20.16 17.53
N ASP A 41 3.13 20.78 17.56
CA ASP A 41 3.30 22.14 17.06
C ASP A 41 3.25 22.11 15.53
N GLY A 42 2.20 22.72 14.96
CA GLY A 42 1.92 22.71 13.54
C GLY A 42 2.92 23.50 12.68
N GLU A 43 3.54 24.55 13.20
CA GLU A 43 4.60 25.28 12.49
C GLU A 43 5.85 24.41 12.40
N ARG A 44 6.27 23.83 13.54
CA ARG A 44 7.37 22.87 13.57
C ARG A 44 7.11 21.67 12.68
N CYS A 45 5.89 21.16 12.65
CA CYS A 45 5.48 20.05 11.79
C CYS A 45 5.69 20.39 10.30
N ARG A 46 5.16 21.53 9.84
CA ARG A 46 5.39 22.03 8.46
C ARG A 46 6.88 22.17 8.16
N ASN A 47 7.64 22.81 9.05
CA ASN A 47 9.07 23.05 8.85
C ASN A 47 9.85 21.74 8.74
N ASN A 48 9.56 20.74 9.57
CA ASN A 48 10.20 19.44 9.47
C ASN A 48 9.91 18.77 8.12
N ILE A 49 8.64 18.76 7.69
CA ILE A 49 8.24 18.18 6.40
C ILE A 49 8.97 18.88 5.25
N THR A 50 8.91 20.21 5.19
CA THR A 50 9.58 21.01 4.15
C THR A 50 11.08 20.73 4.11
N THR A 51 11.75 20.74 5.28
CA THR A 51 13.19 20.46 5.39
C THR A 51 13.57 19.07 4.87
N ILE A 52 12.70 18.07 5.10
CA ILE A 52 12.92 16.71 4.59
C ILE A 52 12.83 16.68 3.07
N MET A 53 11.80 17.30 2.50
CA MET A 53 11.59 17.32 1.04
C MET A 53 12.69 18.12 0.34
N ASP A 54 13.10 19.27 0.89
CA ASP A 54 14.24 20.06 0.40
C ASP A 54 15.50 19.21 0.39
N ALA A 55 15.86 18.60 1.53
CA ALA A 55 17.07 17.78 1.63
C ALA A 55 17.05 16.58 0.67
N ALA A 56 15.91 15.95 0.45
CA ALA A 56 15.80 14.85 -0.52
C ALA A 56 16.04 15.34 -1.96
N ALA A 57 15.35 16.41 -2.38
CA ALA A 57 15.44 16.94 -3.72
C ALA A 57 16.81 17.58 -4.01
N GLU A 58 17.38 18.32 -3.06
CA GLU A 58 18.70 18.92 -3.15
C GLU A 58 19.80 17.87 -3.32
N ASN A 59 19.59 16.64 -2.83
CA ASN A 59 20.54 15.52 -2.94
C ASN A 59 20.18 14.52 -4.05
N ASN A 60 19.39 14.96 -5.04
CA ASN A 60 19.03 14.18 -6.23
C ASN A 60 18.37 12.83 -5.91
N LEU A 61 17.67 12.73 -4.78
CA LEU A 61 16.65 11.71 -4.58
C LEU A 61 15.42 12.06 -5.42
N ASN A 62 14.62 11.04 -5.77
CA ASN A 62 13.40 11.22 -6.56
C ASN A 62 12.16 10.58 -5.92
N ALA A 63 12.29 9.97 -4.74
CA ALA A 63 11.17 9.42 -4.00
C ALA A 63 11.35 9.54 -2.47
N VAL A 64 10.25 9.73 -1.77
CA VAL A 64 10.17 9.62 -0.31
C VAL A 64 9.17 8.54 0.08
N VAL A 65 9.60 7.61 0.93
CA VAL A 65 8.73 6.57 1.51
C VAL A 65 8.31 7.03 2.90
N PHE A 66 7.22 7.77 2.95
CA PHE A 66 6.89 8.70 4.04
C PHE A 66 5.79 8.14 4.94
N GLN A 67 6.10 7.94 6.24
CA GLN A 67 5.20 7.22 7.13
C GLN A 67 3.99 8.06 7.53
N VAL A 68 2.79 7.62 7.17
CA VAL A 68 1.51 8.32 7.40
C VAL A 68 0.55 7.60 8.35
N ARG A 69 0.84 6.33 8.68
CA ARG A 69 0.06 5.53 9.65
C ARG A 69 0.98 4.71 10.53
N GLY A 70 0.70 4.73 11.83
CA GLY A 70 1.43 4.02 12.87
C GLY A 70 0.68 2.80 13.41
N ALA A 71 0.47 2.77 14.73
CA ALA A 71 -0.21 1.67 15.41
C ALA A 71 -1.70 2.00 15.58
N ALA A 72 -2.50 1.74 14.53
CA ALA A 72 -3.93 2.09 14.44
C ALA A 72 -4.27 3.57 14.72
N GLU A 73 -3.36 4.46 14.33
CA GLU A 73 -3.47 5.91 14.41
C GLU A 73 -2.96 6.52 13.09
N THR A 74 -3.66 7.51 12.57
CA THR A 74 -3.27 8.25 11.35
C THR A 74 -2.48 9.51 11.70
N LEU A 75 -1.60 9.93 10.80
CA LEU A 75 -1.00 11.26 10.86
C LEU A 75 -1.70 12.23 9.89
N TYR A 76 -2.96 11.97 9.56
CA TYR A 76 -3.83 12.76 8.68
C TYR A 76 -5.27 12.69 9.19
N PRO A 77 -6.17 13.63 8.82
CA PRO A 77 -7.54 13.60 9.30
C PRO A 77 -8.26 12.35 8.80
N SER A 78 -8.80 11.55 9.72
CA SER A 78 -9.54 10.33 9.40
C SER A 78 -10.80 10.18 10.24
N GLU A 79 -11.86 9.70 9.58
CA GLU A 79 -13.10 9.29 10.24
C GLU A 79 -12.98 7.87 10.81
N LEU A 80 -12.07 7.05 10.26
CA LEU A 80 -11.89 5.65 10.62
C LEU A 80 -10.91 5.45 11.79
N GLU A 81 -9.94 6.34 11.94
CA GLU A 81 -8.89 6.25 12.94
C GLU A 81 -8.66 7.62 13.61
N PRO A 82 -8.23 7.63 14.88
CA PRO A 82 -7.84 8.85 15.55
C PRO A 82 -6.50 9.39 15.01
N TRP A 83 -6.26 10.67 15.24
CA TRP A 83 -4.94 11.25 15.09
C TRP A 83 -3.93 10.58 16.01
N SER A 84 -2.71 10.39 15.52
CA SER A 84 -1.60 10.00 16.37
C SER A 84 -1.26 11.14 17.32
N PRO A 85 -1.07 10.89 18.63
CA PRO A 85 -0.65 11.91 19.59
C PRO A 85 0.65 12.62 19.22
N MET A 86 1.46 12.05 18.32
CA MET A 86 2.68 12.66 17.79
C MET A 86 2.42 13.98 17.05
N VAL A 87 1.23 14.15 16.45
CA VAL A 87 0.81 15.39 15.79
C VAL A 87 -0.28 16.12 16.56
N GLY A 88 -0.50 15.75 17.83
CA GLY A 88 -1.60 16.26 18.66
C GLY A 88 -2.88 15.45 18.48
N GLU A 89 -3.70 15.39 19.54
CA GLU A 89 -4.94 14.58 19.56
C GLU A 89 -6.02 15.11 18.61
N ASP A 90 -6.05 16.43 18.39
CA ASP A 90 -6.93 17.11 17.44
C ASP A 90 -6.21 17.39 16.09
N GLY A 91 -5.01 16.82 15.92
CA GLY A 91 -4.10 17.13 14.82
C GLY A 91 -3.37 18.47 14.99
N PRO A 92 -2.43 18.79 14.08
CA PRO A 92 -1.54 19.93 14.22
C PRO A 92 -2.12 21.22 13.61
N GLY A 93 -3.45 21.30 13.46
CA GLY A 93 -4.15 22.41 12.82
C GLY A 93 -4.11 22.42 11.28
N PHE A 94 -3.69 21.33 10.65
CA PHE A 94 -3.74 21.13 9.19
C PHE A 94 -3.66 19.65 8.80
N ASP A 95 -3.99 19.34 7.55
CA ASP A 95 -3.78 18.03 6.96
C ASP A 95 -2.29 17.83 6.60
N THR A 96 -1.60 16.98 7.36
CA THR A 96 -0.15 16.83 7.19
C THR A 96 0.23 16.05 5.94
N VAL A 97 -0.61 15.11 5.49
CA VAL A 97 -0.30 14.25 4.34
C VAL A 97 -0.54 15.01 3.06
N GLU A 98 -1.64 15.76 2.95
CA GLU A 98 -1.87 16.66 1.82
C GLU A 98 -0.75 17.70 1.68
N PHE A 99 -0.29 18.27 2.80
CA PHE A 99 0.85 19.20 2.81
C PHE A 99 2.14 18.52 2.36
N ALA A 100 2.44 17.32 2.86
CA ALA A 100 3.65 16.57 2.53
C ALA A 100 3.70 16.14 1.05
N ILE A 101 2.57 15.71 0.49
CA ILE A 101 2.45 15.36 -0.93
C ILE A 101 2.72 16.59 -1.80
N LYS A 102 2.06 17.71 -1.53
CA LYS A 102 2.33 18.97 -2.26
C LYS A 102 3.79 19.39 -2.17
N ALA A 103 4.38 19.30 -0.98
CA ALA A 103 5.79 19.65 -0.79
C ALA A 103 6.72 18.72 -1.58
N ALA A 104 6.43 17.42 -1.65
CA ALA A 104 7.19 16.44 -2.43
C ALA A 104 7.05 16.68 -3.94
N HIS A 105 5.82 16.77 -4.45
CA HIS A 105 5.54 16.95 -5.88
C HIS A 105 6.09 18.25 -6.44
N GLN A 106 6.01 19.36 -5.69
CA GLN A 106 6.61 20.64 -6.07
C GLN A 106 8.12 20.56 -6.30
N ARG A 107 8.78 19.55 -5.71
CA ARG A 107 10.22 19.30 -5.83
C ARG A 107 10.56 18.16 -6.79
N GLY A 108 9.56 17.60 -7.46
CA GLY A 108 9.72 16.46 -8.36
C GLY A 108 10.01 15.14 -7.64
N LEU A 109 9.60 15.01 -6.38
CA LEU A 109 9.70 13.77 -5.61
C LEU A 109 8.39 13.00 -5.71
N GLN A 110 8.45 11.69 -5.99
CA GLN A 110 7.34 10.80 -5.74
C GLN A 110 7.08 10.64 -4.24
N PHE A 111 5.81 10.62 -3.85
CA PHE A 111 5.35 10.39 -2.50
C PHE A 111 4.75 8.98 -2.36
N HIS A 112 5.48 8.10 -1.69
CA HIS A 112 5.02 6.75 -1.35
C HIS A 112 4.52 6.74 0.09
N ALA A 113 3.21 6.61 0.27
CA ALA A 113 2.60 6.63 1.59
C ALA A 113 2.90 5.33 2.35
N TYR A 114 3.77 5.44 3.36
CA TYR A 114 4.18 4.33 4.19
C TYR A 114 3.19 4.09 5.33
N VAL A 115 2.57 2.92 5.31
CA VAL A 115 1.65 2.39 6.32
C VAL A 115 2.28 1.21 7.04
N ASN A 116 2.25 1.23 8.38
CA ASN A 116 2.33 0.02 9.19
C ASN A 116 0.91 -0.54 9.37
N PRO A 117 0.49 -1.66 8.76
CA PRO A 117 -0.88 -2.15 8.83
C PRO A 117 -1.17 -2.90 10.13
N MET A 118 -0.31 -3.87 10.49
CA MET A 118 -0.58 -4.84 11.57
C MET A 118 -0.40 -4.33 13.00
N PRO A 119 0.51 -3.38 13.31
CA PRO A 119 0.59 -2.83 14.67
C PRO A 119 -0.73 -2.19 15.12
N LEU A 120 -1.24 -2.62 16.28
CA LEU A 120 -2.46 -2.10 16.91
C LEU A 120 -2.14 -1.02 17.94
N ARG A 121 -1.19 -1.25 18.83
CA ARG A 121 -0.83 -0.30 19.90
C ARG A 121 0.62 -0.53 20.32
N SER A 122 1.39 0.52 20.60
CA SER A 122 2.73 0.34 21.17
C SER A 122 2.65 -0.30 22.55
N ALA A 123 3.46 -1.33 22.79
CA ALA A 123 3.49 -2.05 24.06
C ALA A 123 4.01 -1.19 25.22
N GLY A 124 4.92 -0.24 24.93
CA GLY A 124 5.45 0.70 25.92
C GLY A 124 4.50 1.83 26.32
N ARG A 125 3.32 1.97 25.68
CA ARG A 125 2.37 3.05 25.97
C ARG A 125 1.64 2.78 27.29
N LYS A 126 2.01 3.53 28.34
CA LYS A 126 1.39 3.46 29.67
C LYS A 126 0.04 4.18 29.77
N ASN A 127 -0.05 5.38 29.20
CA ASN A 127 -1.26 6.19 29.28
C ASN A 127 -2.36 5.63 28.36
N PRO A 128 -3.63 5.67 28.79
CA PRO A 128 -4.75 5.30 27.93
C PRO A 128 -4.83 6.23 26.73
N LEU A 129 -5.34 5.71 25.63
CA LEU A 129 -5.65 6.48 24.43
C LEU A 129 -6.86 7.38 24.73
N LYS A 130 -6.75 8.69 24.50
CA LYS A 130 -7.85 9.60 24.84
C LYS A 130 -9.04 9.41 23.89
N ASP A 131 -8.78 9.31 22.59
CA ASP A 131 -9.83 9.05 21.60
C ASP A 131 -10.28 7.57 21.65
N LYS A 132 -11.55 7.37 21.99
CA LYS A 132 -12.18 6.04 22.12
C LYS A 132 -12.46 5.38 20.77
N ARG A 133 -12.34 6.11 19.65
CA ARG A 133 -12.40 5.53 18.30
C ARG A 133 -11.20 4.65 17.98
N HIS A 134 -10.11 4.73 18.75
CA HIS A 134 -8.94 3.89 18.52
C HIS A 134 -9.32 2.40 18.59
N LEU A 135 -8.89 1.62 17.59
CA LEU A 135 -9.29 0.21 17.41
C LEU A 135 -9.02 -0.67 18.64
N TRP A 136 -7.99 -0.37 19.42
CA TRP A 136 -7.71 -0.97 20.73
C TRP A 136 -8.94 -1.10 21.64
N TYR A 137 -9.85 -0.11 21.66
CA TYR A 137 -11.02 -0.19 22.53
C TYR A 137 -12.05 -1.22 22.07
N ALA A 138 -12.19 -1.40 20.77
CA ALA A 138 -13.09 -2.37 20.20
C ALA A 138 -12.50 -3.79 20.17
N HIS A 139 -11.18 -3.90 19.99
CA HIS A 139 -10.52 -5.18 19.64
C HIS A 139 -9.19 -5.46 20.36
N GLY A 140 -8.93 -4.77 21.48
CA GLY A 140 -7.81 -5.06 22.37
C GLY A 140 -7.97 -6.37 23.15
N PRO A 141 -6.98 -6.74 23.99
CA PRO A 141 -6.99 -8.00 24.74
C PRO A 141 -8.23 -8.18 25.62
N ASP A 142 -8.73 -7.10 26.23
CA ASP A 142 -9.86 -7.14 27.15
C ASP A 142 -11.23 -6.94 26.46
N SER A 143 -11.26 -6.92 25.12
CA SER A 143 -12.51 -6.72 24.37
C SER A 143 -13.32 -8.01 24.25
N PRO A 144 -14.65 -7.93 23.97
CA PRO A 144 -15.47 -9.12 23.73
C PRO A 144 -15.05 -9.92 22.49
N GLU A 145 -14.43 -9.26 21.51
CA GLU A 145 -13.93 -9.87 20.28
C GLU A 145 -12.51 -9.35 19.96
N PRO A 146 -11.48 -9.86 20.65
CA PRO A 146 -10.10 -9.43 20.44
C PRO A 146 -9.60 -9.77 19.04
N TRP A 147 -8.93 -8.83 18.39
CA TRP A 147 -8.30 -9.04 17.08
C TRP A 147 -6.78 -9.17 17.19
N ILE A 148 -6.25 -9.37 18.39
CA ILE A 148 -4.81 -9.37 18.64
C ILE A 148 -4.17 -10.75 18.43
N CYS A 149 -2.90 -10.76 18.04
CA CYS A 149 -2.07 -11.95 18.06
C CYS A 149 -1.78 -12.37 19.51
N VAL A 150 -2.05 -13.64 19.82
CA VAL A 150 -1.63 -14.31 21.06
C VAL A 150 -0.86 -15.60 20.73
N ASP A 151 0.00 -16.04 21.64
CA ASP A 151 0.64 -17.36 21.59
C ASP A 151 -0.30 -18.49 22.05
N GLU A 152 0.18 -19.74 22.07
CA GLU A 152 -0.61 -20.92 22.48
C GLU A 152 -1.11 -20.84 23.93
N ASP A 153 -0.40 -20.12 24.80
CA ASP A 153 -0.77 -19.89 26.19
C ASP A 153 -1.74 -18.71 26.36
N GLY A 154 -2.10 -18.04 25.26
CA GLY A 154 -2.99 -16.88 25.25
C GLY A 154 -2.29 -15.55 25.60
N ASN A 155 -0.96 -15.51 25.67
CA ASN A 155 -0.23 -14.28 25.94
C ASN A 155 -0.16 -13.41 24.67
N PRO A 156 -0.53 -12.12 24.75
CA PRO A 156 -0.41 -11.20 23.62
C PRO A 156 1.03 -11.00 23.14
N ALA A 157 1.19 -10.91 21.82
CA ALA A 157 2.41 -10.34 21.24
C ALA A 157 2.57 -8.90 21.73
N ALA A 158 3.56 -8.63 22.59
CA ALA A 158 3.70 -7.31 23.23
C ALA A 158 5.16 -6.86 23.36
N ALA A 159 6.08 -7.33 22.51
CA ALA A 159 7.48 -6.92 22.56
C ALA A 159 7.69 -5.44 22.16
N GLU A 160 7.12 -5.01 21.03
CA GLU A 160 7.19 -3.62 20.54
C GLU A 160 5.80 -3.02 20.38
N TYR A 161 4.89 -3.81 19.82
CA TYR A 161 3.49 -3.50 19.64
C TYR A 161 2.65 -4.71 20.02
N TYR A 162 1.41 -4.46 20.40
CA TYR A 162 0.32 -5.37 20.15
C TYR A 162 0.06 -5.42 18.65
N TYR A 163 -0.10 -6.61 18.11
CA TYR A 163 -0.33 -6.83 16.67
C TYR A 163 -1.75 -7.33 16.42
N LEU A 164 -2.35 -6.86 15.34
CA LEU A 164 -3.54 -7.47 14.78
C LEU A 164 -3.21 -8.88 14.27
N SER A 165 -4.20 -9.77 14.29
CA SER A 165 -4.09 -11.13 13.75
C SER A 165 -4.70 -11.19 12.35
N ALA A 166 -3.89 -11.53 11.34
CA ALA A 166 -4.40 -11.68 9.97
C ALA A 166 -5.34 -12.88 9.82
N GLY A 167 -5.37 -13.81 10.79
CA GLY A 167 -6.37 -14.87 10.86
C GLY A 167 -7.79 -14.40 11.19
N VAL A 168 -7.98 -13.10 11.50
CA VAL A 168 -9.29 -12.50 11.75
C VAL A 168 -9.81 -11.81 10.49
N PRO A 169 -10.93 -12.27 9.87
CA PRO A 169 -11.46 -11.66 8.64
C PRO A 169 -11.87 -10.19 8.79
N GLY A 170 -12.27 -9.77 9.99
CA GLY A 170 -12.57 -8.36 10.31
C GLY A 170 -11.36 -7.44 10.15
N VAL A 171 -10.16 -7.92 10.47
CA VAL A 171 -8.89 -7.19 10.28
C VAL A 171 -8.67 -6.87 8.80
N HIS A 172 -9.01 -7.80 7.89
CA HIS A 172 -8.86 -7.59 6.46
C HIS A 172 -9.74 -6.44 5.97
N VAL A 173 -11.02 -6.44 6.37
CA VAL A 173 -11.97 -5.39 6.02
C VAL A 173 -11.52 -4.04 6.56
N TYR A 174 -11.10 -4.01 7.82
CA TYR A 174 -10.63 -2.79 8.48
C TYR A 174 -9.42 -2.19 7.75
N LEU A 175 -8.36 -2.98 7.53
CA LEU A 175 -7.13 -2.51 6.92
C LEU A 175 -7.36 -2.06 5.46
N ARG A 176 -8.17 -2.81 4.69
CA ARG A 176 -8.55 -2.38 3.33
C ARG A 176 -9.29 -1.05 3.34
N LYS A 177 -10.25 -0.85 4.25
CA LYS A 177 -10.98 0.43 4.36
C LYS A 177 -10.06 1.59 4.69
N VAL A 178 -9.18 1.45 5.68
CA VAL A 178 -8.25 2.52 6.09
C VAL A 178 -7.28 2.87 4.97
N ILE A 179 -6.72 1.89 4.29
CA ILE A 179 -5.74 2.12 3.21
C ILE A 179 -6.43 2.66 1.95
N LEU A 180 -7.61 2.15 1.57
CA LEU A 180 -8.36 2.68 0.42
C LEU A 180 -8.82 4.11 0.63
N ASP A 181 -9.21 4.45 1.85
CA ASP A 181 -9.59 5.78 2.19
C ASP A 181 -8.42 6.77 1.98
N LEU A 182 -7.21 6.42 2.43
CA LEU A 182 -5.98 7.17 2.13
C LEU A 182 -5.77 7.31 0.60
N VAL A 183 -5.84 6.20 -0.14
CA VAL A 183 -5.63 6.19 -1.60
C VAL A 183 -6.67 7.04 -2.33
N ARG A 184 -7.94 7.01 -1.90
CA ARG A 184 -9.03 7.83 -2.50
C ARG A 184 -8.81 9.30 -2.27
N ARG A 185 -8.38 9.69 -1.07
CA ARG A 185 -8.25 11.08 -0.65
C ARG A 185 -7.04 11.78 -1.23
N TYR A 186 -5.89 11.11 -1.27
CA TYR A 186 -4.61 11.76 -1.51
C TYR A 186 -3.96 11.35 -2.82
N ASP A 187 -3.27 12.28 -3.46
CA ASP A 187 -2.52 12.07 -4.71
C ASP A 187 -1.17 11.41 -4.44
N VAL A 188 -1.21 10.15 -3.97
CA VAL A 188 -0.02 9.35 -3.69
C VAL A 188 0.49 8.68 -4.97
N ASP A 189 1.80 8.61 -5.13
CA ASP A 189 2.45 7.85 -6.22
C ASP A 189 2.50 6.35 -5.89
N GLY A 190 2.56 6.01 -4.60
CA GLY A 190 2.60 4.63 -4.14
C GLY A 190 2.07 4.45 -2.73
N VAL A 191 1.70 3.21 -2.41
CA VAL A 191 1.43 2.73 -1.05
C VAL A 191 2.53 1.75 -0.69
N HIS A 192 3.19 2.01 0.44
CA HIS A 192 4.26 1.18 0.95
C HIS A 192 3.86 0.52 2.27
N LEU A 193 3.90 -0.80 2.35
CA LEU A 193 3.54 -1.57 3.54
C LEU A 193 4.80 -2.07 4.26
N ASP A 194 5.05 -1.58 5.47
CA ASP A 194 6.01 -2.23 6.39
C ASP A 194 5.22 -2.91 7.51
N ARG A 195 5.80 -3.93 8.15
CA ARG A 195 5.14 -4.73 9.20
C ARG A 195 3.84 -5.37 8.75
N ILE A 196 3.69 -5.65 7.45
CA ILE A 196 2.64 -6.54 6.92
C ILE A 196 3.05 -8.00 7.13
N ARG A 197 3.07 -8.42 8.40
CA ARG A 197 3.57 -9.72 8.84
C ARG A 197 3.06 -10.07 10.24
N TYR A 198 3.18 -11.33 10.63
CA TYR A 198 2.98 -11.73 12.01
C TYR A 198 4.16 -11.27 12.90
N PRO A 199 3.94 -11.10 14.22
CA PRO A 199 5.01 -10.69 15.14
C PRO A 199 6.07 -11.77 15.39
N GLY A 200 5.76 -13.03 15.10
CA GLY A 200 6.60 -14.21 15.28
C GLY A 200 5.84 -15.47 14.84
N LYS A 201 6.52 -16.61 14.76
CA LYS A 201 5.96 -17.91 14.33
C LYS A 201 5.05 -18.56 15.37
N GLU A 202 5.21 -18.15 16.63
CA GLU A 202 4.52 -18.64 17.81
C GLU A 202 3.13 -18.02 18.02
N TYR A 203 2.72 -17.08 17.17
CA TYR A 203 1.52 -16.26 17.38
C TYR A 203 0.32 -16.65 16.50
N SER A 204 -0.78 -15.93 16.72
CA SER A 204 -2.07 -16.05 16.03
C SER A 204 -2.87 -17.29 16.44
N HIS A 205 -2.70 -17.72 17.70
CA HIS A 205 -3.53 -18.72 18.37
C HIS A 205 -4.78 -18.11 19.03
N ASP A 206 -5.23 -16.95 18.54
CA ASP A 206 -6.47 -16.34 19.00
C ASP A 206 -7.69 -17.20 18.62
N ALA A 207 -8.77 -17.08 19.39
CA ALA A 207 -9.94 -17.95 19.26
C ALA A 207 -10.61 -17.89 17.88
N ILE A 208 -10.49 -16.76 17.16
CA ILE A 208 -11.04 -16.62 15.80
C ILE A 208 -10.16 -17.39 14.81
N SER A 209 -8.85 -17.19 14.89
CA SER A 209 -7.88 -17.90 14.05
C SER A 209 -7.94 -19.41 14.25
N GLU A 210 -7.99 -19.90 15.50
CA GLU A 210 -8.08 -21.34 15.79
C GLU A 210 -9.35 -21.97 15.19
N ARG A 211 -10.50 -21.29 15.31
CA ARG A 211 -11.76 -21.77 14.71
C ARG A 211 -11.69 -21.81 13.19
N ARG A 212 -11.10 -20.79 12.55
CA ARG A 212 -10.97 -20.74 11.09
C ARG A 212 -9.99 -21.75 10.57
N PHE A 213 -8.85 -21.92 11.23
CA PHE A 213 -7.81 -22.90 10.89
C PHE A 213 -8.34 -24.34 10.93
N ARG A 214 -9.18 -24.68 11.92
CA ARG A 214 -9.80 -26.01 12.06
C ARG A 214 -11.11 -26.18 11.27
N GLY A 215 -11.52 -25.16 10.52
CA GLY A 215 -12.85 -25.09 9.93
C GLY A 215 -12.84 -24.54 8.51
N GLN A 216 -13.90 -23.81 8.17
CA GLN A 216 -14.15 -23.35 6.80
C GLN A 216 -13.09 -22.37 6.28
N GLY A 217 -12.32 -21.72 7.16
CA GLY A 217 -11.26 -20.79 6.78
C GLY A 217 -9.98 -21.46 6.28
N ASN A 218 -9.88 -22.79 6.25
CA ASN A 218 -8.74 -23.55 5.75
C ASN A 218 -9.19 -24.65 4.75
N PRO A 219 -9.69 -24.26 3.56
CA PRO A 219 -10.26 -25.19 2.57
C PRO A 219 -9.32 -26.31 2.16
N GLU A 220 -8.04 -25.99 2.02
CA GLU A 220 -7.01 -26.89 1.50
C GLU A 220 -6.32 -27.70 2.61
N GLN A 221 -6.79 -27.57 3.86
CA GLN A 221 -6.21 -28.23 5.03
C GLN A 221 -4.70 -27.98 5.16
N LEU A 222 -4.30 -26.73 4.88
CA LEU A 222 -2.92 -26.28 4.99
C LEU A 222 -2.42 -26.46 6.43
N ASP A 223 -1.11 -26.64 6.59
CA ASP A 223 -0.50 -26.52 7.89
C ASP A 223 -0.63 -25.09 8.43
N ARG A 224 -0.35 -24.90 9.72
CA ARG A 224 -0.55 -23.62 10.39
C ARG A 224 0.24 -22.48 9.74
N ALA A 225 1.47 -22.73 9.32
CA ALA A 225 2.34 -21.70 8.77
C ALA A 225 1.90 -21.33 7.34
N ASP A 226 1.54 -22.31 6.52
CA ASP A 226 0.99 -22.09 5.18
C ASP A 226 -0.37 -21.38 5.25
N TRP A 227 -1.25 -21.78 6.17
CA TRP A 227 -2.51 -21.11 6.41
C TRP A 227 -2.32 -19.64 6.81
N GLN A 228 -1.37 -19.34 7.70
CA GLN A 228 -1.04 -17.96 8.09
C GLN A 228 -0.49 -17.13 6.91
N ARG A 229 0.40 -17.72 6.09
CA ARG A 229 0.85 -17.08 4.84
C ARG A 229 -0.33 -16.79 3.92
N GLU A 230 -1.27 -17.73 3.77
CA GLU A 230 -2.48 -17.56 2.97
C GLU A 230 -3.34 -16.38 3.46
N GLN A 231 -3.46 -16.18 4.79
CA GLN A 231 -4.23 -15.06 5.33
C GLN A 231 -3.63 -13.69 4.93
N LEU A 232 -2.30 -13.55 4.97
CA LEU A 232 -1.62 -12.35 4.51
C LEU A 232 -1.70 -12.20 2.99
N ASN A 233 -1.52 -13.30 2.24
CA ASN A 233 -1.66 -13.32 0.78
C ASN A 233 -3.04 -12.81 0.36
N LYS A 234 -4.11 -13.29 1.00
CA LYS A 234 -5.48 -12.89 0.73
C LYS A 234 -5.72 -11.41 1.02
N LEU A 235 -5.27 -10.91 2.17
CA LEU A 235 -5.38 -9.50 2.53
C LEU A 235 -4.75 -8.60 1.46
N ILE A 236 -3.52 -8.92 1.04
CA ILE A 236 -2.75 -8.10 0.11
C ILE A 236 -3.31 -8.20 -1.31
N ASN A 237 -3.76 -9.39 -1.72
CA ASN A 237 -4.42 -9.62 -3.00
C ASN A 237 -5.71 -8.78 -3.13
N ASP A 238 -6.59 -8.84 -2.13
CA ASP A 238 -7.81 -8.03 -2.12
C ASP A 238 -7.50 -6.52 -2.12
N LEU A 239 -6.54 -6.10 -1.28
CA LEU A 239 -6.14 -4.69 -1.19
C LEU A 239 -5.61 -4.17 -2.53
N ALA A 240 -4.74 -4.93 -3.19
CA ALA A 240 -4.18 -4.54 -4.48
C ALA A 240 -5.25 -4.43 -5.57
N ALA A 241 -6.21 -5.36 -5.60
CA ALA A 241 -7.33 -5.31 -6.52
C ALA A 241 -8.21 -4.06 -6.30
N GLU A 242 -8.51 -3.72 -5.04
CA GLU A 242 -9.32 -2.53 -4.74
C GLU A 242 -8.58 -1.23 -5.02
N ILE A 243 -7.28 -1.14 -4.70
CA ILE A 243 -6.47 0.04 -5.04
C ILE A 243 -6.46 0.25 -6.56
N ARG A 244 -6.27 -0.83 -7.34
CA ARG A 244 -6.27 -0.77 -8.81
C ARG A 244 -7.61 -0.33 -9.39
N ALA A 245 -8.71 -0.72 -8.75
CA ALA A 245 -10.05 -0.30 -9.17
C ALA A 245 -10.23 1.22 -9.03
N VAL A 246 -9.59 1.84 -8.04
CA VAL A 246 -9.75 3.27 -7.72
C VAL A 246 -8.67 4.14 -8.39
N LYS A 247 -7.41 3.70 -8.34
CA LYS A 247 -6.22 4.38 -8.87
C LYS A 247 -5.25 3.35 -9.46
N PRO A 248 -5.40 2.98 -10.75
CA PRO A 248 -4.62 1.92 -11.37
C PRO A 248 -3.11 2.21 -11.45
N ASP A 249 -2.69 3.48 -11.38
CA ASP A 249 -1.28 3.85 -11.50
C ASP A 249 -0.54 3.91 -10.14
N VAL A 250 -1.26 3.76 -9.02
CA VAL A 250 -0.63 3.72 -7.68
C VAL A 250 0.21 2.45 -7.55
N VAL A 251 1.46 2.62 -7.17
CA VAL A 251 2.42 1.54 -6.95
C VAL A 251 2.17 0.86 -5.62
N MET A 252 2.13 -0.47 -5.60
CA MET A 252 2.15 -1.25 -4.37
C MET A 252 3.55 -1.74 -4.05
N SER A 253 4.07 -1.41 -2.87
CA SER A 253 5.37 -1.92 -2.40
C SER A 253 5.33 -2.34 -0.94
N CYS A 254 6.35 -3.08 -0.50
CA CYS A 254 6.50 -3.42 0.91
C CYS A 254 7.95 -3.49 1.37
N ALA A 255 8.17 -3.23 2.66
CA ALA A 255 9.39 -3.59 3.35
C ALA A 255 9.39 -5.10 3.58
N ALA A 256 10.20 -5.83 2.81
CA ALA A 256 10.37 -7.26 2.98
C ALA A 256 11.42 -7.53 4.06
N TRP A 257 11.26 -8.60 4.85
CA TRP A 257 12.32 -9.07 5.72
C TRP A 257 13.58 -9.37 4.89
N GLY A 258 14.75 -8.97 5.38
CA GLY A 258 15.99 -9.00 4.59
C GLY A 258 16.44 -10.39 4.15
N ILE A 259 15.96 -11.45 4.82
CA ILE A 259 16.11 -12.84 4.38
C ILE A 259 14.70 -13.34 4.06
N TYR A 260 14.40 -13.67 2.80
CA TYR A 260 13.09 -14.23 2.43
C TYR A 260 12.92 -15.63 3.03
N ARG A 261 13.83 -16.55 2.69
CA ARG A 261 13.85 -17.94 3.15
C ARG A 261 15.26 -18.33 3.59
N ARG A 262 15.38 -18.84 4.83
CA ARG A 262 16.68 -19.18 5.44
C ARG A 262 17.35 -20.41 4.82
N ASP A 263 16.63 -21.17 4.01
CA ASP A 263 17.06 -22.41 3.34
C ASP A 263 17.44 -22.20 1.87
N HIS A 264 17.42 -20.97 1.36
CA HIS A 264 17.84 -20.64 -0.01
C HIS A 264 19.35 -20.58 -0.18
N ILE A 265 20.06 -20.19 0.87
CA ILE A 265 21.51 -19.97 0.84
C ILE A 265 22.11 -20.77 2.00
N ASP A 266 23.10 -21.61 1.70
CA ASP A 266 23.81 -22.36 2.73
C ASP A 266 24.44 -21.43 3.76
N GLY A 267 24.38 -21.80 5.04
CA GLY A 267 24.87 -20.98 6.16
C GLY A 267 23.87 -19.94 6.67
N TYR A 268 22.70 -19.78 6.05
CA TYR A 268 21.67 -18.85 6.51
C TYR A 268 20.63 -19.51 7.44
N GLN A 269 20.69 -20.83 7.65
CA GLN A 269 19.65 -21.62 8.33
C GLN A 269 19.37 -21.20 9.79
N ASN A 270 20.34 -20.55 10.45
CA ASN A 270 20.21 -20.09 11.84
C ASN A 270 19.70 -18.64 11.97
N PHE A 271 19.44 -17.95 10.86
CA PHE A 271 18.93 -16.58 10.88
C PHE A 271 17.40 -16.55 10.74
N SER A 272 16.81 -15.46 11.26
CA SER A 272 15.38 -15.20 11.12
C SER A 272 15.06 -14.78 9.67
N SER A 273 13.97 -15.30 9.13
CA SER A 273 13.53 -15.08 7.75
C SER A 273 12.04 -14.71 7.68
N GLY A 274 11.68 -13.93 6.65
CA GLY A 274 10.30 -13.47 6.42
C GLY A 274 9.32 -14.63 6.30
N TYR A 275 9.64 -15.62 5.47
CA TYR A 275 8.77 -16.75 5.18
C TYR A 275 8.52 -17.64 6.41
N HIS A 276 9.57 -17.95 7.18
CA HIS A 276 9.48 -18.94 8.25
C HIS A 276 9.13 -18.35 9.63
N ASP A 277 9.60 -17.14 9.95
CA ASP A 277 9.44 -16.57 11.30
C ASP A 277 8.31 -15.55 11.38
N TYR A 278 7.86 -15.01 10.24
CA TYR A 278 6.85 -13.94 10.21
C TYR A 278 5.72 -14.18 9.19
N CYS A 279 5.71 -15.34 8.53
CA CYS A 279 4.78 -15.72 7.47
C CYS A 279 4.66 -14.67 6.35
N GLN A 280 5.75 -13.95 6.08
CA GLN A 280 5.82 -12.90 5.07
C GLN A 280 6.27 -13.48 3.72
N ASP A 281 5.31 -13.96 2.92
CA ASP A 281 5.58 -14.60 1.63
C ASP A 281 5.67 -13.57 0.47
N THR A 282 6.66 -12.68 0.56
CA THR A 282 6.79 -11.52 -0.35
C THR A 282 7.02 -11.90 -1.81
N TRP A 283 7.68 -13.03 -2.08
CA TRP A 283 7.87 -13.53 -3.44
C TRP A 283 6.55 -13.96 -4.06
N ASN A 284 5.68 -14.61 -3.29
CA ASN A 284 4.34 -14.92 -3.75
C ASN A 284 3.53 -13.67 -4.06
N TRP A 285 3.70 -12.58 -3.31
CA TRP A 285 2.99 -11.32 -3.58
C TRP A 285 3.37 -10.70 -4.92
N ILE A 286 4.62 -10.84 -5.37
CA ILE A 286 5.01 -10.48 -6.75
C ILE A 286 4.41 -11.48 -7.76
N ARG A 287 4.49 -12.79 -7.47
CA ARG A 287 4.02 -13.85 -8.36
C ARG A 287 2.53 -13.71 -8.71
N ILE A 288 1.67 -13.54 -7.70
CA ILE A 288 0.23 -13.30 -7.85
C ILE A 288 -0.07 -11.87 -8.32
N GLY A 289 0.94 -11.00 -8.38
CA GLY A 289 0.82 -9.63 -8.84
C GLY A 289 0.09 -8.74 -7.86
N ALA A 290 0.19 -8.96 -6.55
CA ALA A 290 -0.35 -8.08 -5.53
C ALA A 290 0.63 -6.97 -5.10
N MET A 291 1.93 -7.18 -5.34
CA MET A 291 2.98 -6.17 -5.17
C MET A 291 3.61 -5.82 -6.52
N ASP A 292 4.02 -4.57 -6.66
CA ASP A 292 4.76 -4.08 -7.83
C ASP A 292 6.27 -4.04 -7.53
N LEU A 293 6.67 -3.63 -6.33
CA LEU A 293 8.07 -3.56 -5.89
C LEU A 293 8.27 -4.17 -4.51
N LEU A 294 9.38 -4.88 -4.33
CA LEU A 294 9.91 -5.27 -3.02
C LEU A 294 11.07 -4.35 -2.64
N MET A 295 11.07 -3.92 -1.38
CA MET A 295 12.16 -3.17 -0.77
C MET A 295 12.70 -3.98 0.43
N PRO A 296 13.51 -5.03 0.21
CA PRO A 296 13.99 -5.86 1.30
C PRO A 296 14.92 -5.10 2.23
N MET A 297 14.74 -5.34 3.52
CA MET A 297 15.55 -4.74 4.59
C MET A 297 16.90 -5.46 4.73
N ILE A 298 17.75 -5.35 3.71
CA ILE A 298 19.07 -6.00 3.66
C ILE A 298 20.05 -5.15 4.49
N TYR A 299 19.97 -5.30 5.81
CA TYR A 299 20.66 -4.43 6.77
C TYR A 299 21.94 -5.07 7.31
N TRP A 300 22.72 -5.67 6.41
CA TRP A 300 24.04 -6.23 6.68
C TRP A 300 25.07 -5.57 5.75
N ASP A 301 26.31 -5.49 6.21
CA ASP A 301 27.42 -4.97 5.39
C ASP A 301 27.83 -6.01 4.33
N LEU A 302 28.49 -5.55 3.27
CA LEU A 302 29.09 -6.41 2.25
C LEU A 302 30.24 -7.27 2.79
N SER A 303 30.95 -6.78 3.81
CA SER A 303 32.10 -7.49 4.39
C SER A 303 31.74 -8.55 5.42
N GLU A 304 30.47 -8.62 5.84
CA GLU A 304 30.03 -9.68 6.76
C GLU A 304 30.16 -11.05 6.09
N PRO A 305 30.61 -12.11 6.79
CA PRO A 305 30.65 -13.44 6.20
C PRO A 305 29.24 -13.89 5.79
N LYS A 306 28.31 -13.93 6.74
CA LYS A 306 26.87 -14.21 6.56
C LYS A 306 26.10 -13.62 7.75
N PRO A 307 24.92 -13.00 7.52
CA PRO A 307 24.35 -12.61 6.24
C PRO A 307 25.12 -11.42 5.65
N ASN A 308 25.11 -11.25 4.33
CA ASN A 308 25.70 -10.07 3.67
C ASN A 308 24.79 -9.53 2.57
N TYR A 309 25.07 -8.29 2.15
CA TYR A 309 24.20 -7.58 1.21
C TYR A 309 24.13 -8.24 -0.17
N ASP A 310 25.25 -8.76 -0.67
CA ASP A 310 25.41 -9.30 -2.02
C ASP A 310 24.58 -10.58 -2.22
N ASP A 311 24.79 -11.56 -1.34
CA ASP A 311 24.05 -12.82 -1.30
C ASP A 311 22.53 -12.58 -1.31
N LEU A 312 22.08 -11.66 -0.45
CA LEU A 312 20.66 -11.39 -0.25
C LEU A 312 20.05 -10.62 -1.41
N LEU A 313 20.76 -9.64 -1.98
CA LEU A 313 20.33 -8.93 -3.17
C LEU A 313 20.10 -9.92 -4.32
N HIS A 314 21.07 -10.81 -4.57
CA HIS A 314 20.98 -11.79 -5.64
C HIS A 314 19.92 -12.88 -5.37
N ASP A 315 19.68 -13.28 -4.12
CA ASP A 315 18.57 -14.19 -3.82
C ASP A 315 17.21 -13.56 -4.14
N PHE A 316 16.99 -12.29 -3.78
CA PHE A 316 15.77 -11.59 -4.17
C PHE A 316 15.64 -11.45 -5.69
N ILE A 317 16.72 -11.11 -6.41
CA ILE A 317 16.70 -11.04 -7.89
C ILE A 317 16.32 -12.40 -8.48
N ARG A 318 16.90 -13.50 -7.98
CA ARG A 318 16.58 -14.87 -8.43
C ARG A 318 15.10 -15.19 -8.21
N GLY A 319 14.53 -14.73 -7.10
CA GLY A 319 13.15 -15.03 -6.73
C GLY A 319 12.08 -14.26 -7.47
N VAL A 320 12.27 -12.94 -7.62
CA VAL A 320 11.23 -12.03 -8.12
C VAL A 320 11.61 -11.26 -9.38
N GLY A 321 12.87 -11.35 -9.83
CA GLY A 321 13.39 -10.57 -10.93
C GLY A 321 13.85 -9.17 -10.50
N LYS A 322 14.89 -8.66 -11.17
CA LYS A 322 15.53 -7.37 -10.87
C LYS A 322 14.59 -6.17 -11.03
N ASP A 323 13.61 -6.25 -11.93
CA ASP A 323 12.68 -5.16 -12.23
C ASP A 323 11.60 -4.97 -11.14
N HIS A 324 11.52 -5.90 -10.18
CA HIS A 324 10.65 -5.82 -9.01
C HIS A 324 11.40 -5.41 -7.74
N LEU A 325 12.69 -5.09 -7.82
CA LEU A 325 13.54 -4.95 -6.65
C LEU A 325 14.11 -3.53 -6.53
N VAL A 326 13.96 -2.95 -5.34
CA VAL A 326 14.69 -1.75 -4.91
C VAL A 326 15.55 -2.16 -3.72
N GLY A 327 16.87 -2.06 -3.86
CA GLY A 327 17.84 -2.44 -2.83
C GLY A 327 17.65 -1.63 -1.54
N GLY A 328 17.06 -2.24 -0.51
CA GLY A 328 16.81 -1.60 0.76
C GLY A 328 18.03 -1.69 1.68
N GLN A 329 18.57 -0.53 2.03
CA GLN A 329 19.83 -0.42 2.77
C GLN A 329 19.58 0.21 4.13
N ARG A 330 20.34 -0.23 5.14
CA ARG A 330 20.54 0.57 6.34
C ARG A 330 21.61 1.63 6.05
N VAL A 331 21.53 2.77 6.72
CA VAL A 331 22.62 3.74 6.73
C VAL A 331 23.79 3.22 7.59
N PHE A 332 24.92 2.98 6.93
CA PHE A 332 26.23 2.55 7.45
C PHE A 332 27.25 3.69 7.27
N THR A 333 28.54 3.40 7.05
CA THR A 333 29.48 4.43 6.60
C THR A 333 29.14 4.85 5.16
N PRO A 334 29.45 6.10 4.77
CA PRO A 334 29.24 6.54 3.39
C PRO A 334 29.86 5.63 2.34
N GLU A 335 31.06 5.13 2.60
CA GLU A 335 31.77 4.22 1.69
C GLU A 335 31.06 2.87 1.56
N GLU A 336 30.51 2.34 2.65
CA GLU A 336 29.74 1.09 2.61
C GLU A 336 28.46 1.25 1.80
N ASN A 337 27.69 2.32 2.06
CA ASN A 337 26.48 2.58 1.28
C ASN A 337 26.79 2.84 -0.21
N VAL A 338 27.87 3.53 -0.54
CA VAL A 338 28.32 3.71 -1.94
C VAL A 338 28.59 2.35 -2.59
N ARG A 339 29.28 1.43 -1.91
CA ARG A 339 29.52 0.07 -2.44
C ARG A 339 28.23 -0.70 -2.66
N GLN A 340 27.30 -0.67 -1.71
CA GLN A 340 26.00 -1.34 -1.84
C GLN A 340 25.15 -0.76 -2.97
N ILE A 341 25.13 0.57 -3.15
CA ILE A 341 24.43 1.21 -4.27
C ILE A 341 25.07 0.81 -5.60
N GLN A 342 26.41 0.80 -5.69
CA GLN A 342 27.10 0.39 -6.92
C GLN A 342 26.77 -1.08 -7.27
N LEU A 343 26.83 -1.99 -6.31
CA LEU A 343 26.44 -3.38 -6.51
C LEU A 343 24.98 -3.50 -6.98
N THR A 344 24.08 -2.71 -6.41
CA THR A 344 22.65 -2.69 -6.79
C THR A 344 22.45 -2.22 -8.24
N ARG A 345 23.24 -1.25 -8.70
CA ARG A 345 23.26 -0.79 -10.09
C ARG A 345 23.84 -1.83 -11.03
N ASP A 346 24.95 -2.46 -10.65
CA ASP A 346 25.60 -3.50 -11.45
C ASP A 346 24.68 -4.72 -11.64
N ALA A 347 23.86 -5.03 -10.63
CA ALA A 347 22.82 -6.05 -10.71
C ALA A 347 21.58 -5.62 -11.55
N GLY A 348 21.50 -4.35 -11.95
CA GLY A 348 20.46 -3.82 -12.84
C GLY A 348 19.06 -3.79 -12.23
N THR A 349 18.96 -3.64 -10.91
CA THR A 349 17.66 -3.51 -10.23
C THR A 349 17.07 -2.10 -10.41
N VAL A 350 15.84 -1.87 -9.94
CA VAL A 350 15.12 -0.60 -10.10
C VAL A 350 15.83 0.57 -9.40
N GLY A 351 16.60 0.32 -8.34
CA GLY A 351 17.35 1.35 -7.63
C GLY A 351 17.51 1.03 -6.15
N THR A 352 17.64 2.03 -5.29
CA THR A 352 17.86 1.84 -3.86
C THR A 352 16.98 2.71 -2.97
N VAL A 353 16.83 2.29 -1.72
CA VAL A 353 16.11 3.04 -0.70
C VAL A 353 16.84 2.96 0.65
N LEU A 354 17.04 4.12 1.29
CA LEU A 354 17.82 4.24 2.53
C LEU A 354 16.94 4.26 3.78
N TRP A 355 17.20 3.35 4.72
CA TRP A 355 16.68 3.37 6.09
C TRP A 355 17.71 3.99 7.04
N SER A 356 17.52 5.20 7.56
CA SER A 356 16.39 6.13 7.36
C SER A 356 16.88 7.56 7.21
N TYR A 357 16.01 8.47 6.77
CA TYR A 357 16.33 9.88 6.57
C TYR A 357 17.06 10.51 7.76
N ARG A 358 16.59 10.25 8.99
CA ARG A 358 17.17 10.84 10.20
C ARG A 358 18.63 10.45 10.38
N LEU A 359 18.97 9.18 10.09
CA LEU A 359 20.35 8.70 10.20
C LEU A 359 21.20 9.20 9.04
N ALA A 360 20.67 9.16 7.81
CA ALA A 360 21.34 9.66 6.61
C ALA A 360 21.72 11.15 6.76
N ARG A 361 20.80 11.97 7.29
CA ARG A 361 21.07 13.39 7.58
C ARG A 361 22.14 13.56 8.65
N ARG A 362 22.09 12.78 9.73
CA ARG A 362 23.05 12.89 10.84
C ARG A 362 24.49 12.57 10.41
N GLN A 363 24.64 11.67 9.44
CA GLN A 363 25.94 11.25 8.93
C GLN A 363 26.34 11.94 7.61
N ASP A 364 25.58 12.96 7.19
CA ASP A 364 25.80 13.67 5.91
C ASP A 364 25.85 12.75 4.68
N LEU A 365 25.20 11.58 4.76
CA LEU A 365 25.25 10.56 3.71
C LEU A 365 24.67 11.07 2.39
N LEU A 366 23.54 11.79 2.44
CA LEU A 366 22.88 12.27 1.22
C LEU A 366 23.77 13.23 0.43
N SER A 367 24.46 14.14 1.13
CA SER A 367 25.43 15.06 0.53
C SER A 367 26.64 14.31 -0.03
N HIS A 368 27.10 13.26 0.64
CA HIS A 368 28.17 12.40 0.13
C HIS A 368 27.72 11.70 -1.17
N LEU A 369 26.53 11.10 -1.19
CA LEU A 369 25.97 10.47 -2.40
C LEU A 369 25.82 11.46 -3.55
N LYS A 370 25.35 12.68 -3.28
CA LYS A 370 25.27 13.76 -4.29
C LYS A 370 26.63 14.08 -4.89
N LYS A 371 27.73 13.99 -4.12
CA LYS A 371 29.09 14.22 -4.63
C LYS A 371 29.65 13.02 -5.37
N THR A 372 29.06 11.84 -5.22
CA THR A 372 29.50 10.58 -5.81
C THR A 372 28.46 10.02 -6.78
N LEU A 373 27.69 9.02 -6.37
CA LEU A 373 26.81 8.23 -7.22
C LEU A 373 25.57 8.98 -7.71
N TYR A 374 25.10 9.99 -6.97
CA TYR A 374 23.92 10.80 -7.26
C TYR A 374 24.28 12.21 -7.77
N ALA A 375 25.41 12.36 -8.47
CA ALA A 375 25.87 13.64 -9.01
C ALA A 375 24.87 14.34 -9.96
N SER A 376 24.14 13.56 -10.75
CA SER A 376 23.08 14.03 -11.64
C SER A 376 21.70 13.55 -11.16
N LYS A 377 20.63 14.27 -11.52
CA LYS A 377 19.25 13.81 -11.30
C LYS A 377 18.98 12.55 -12.11
N ALA A 378 18.12 11.69 -11.57
CA ALA A 378 17.59 10.51 -12.25
C ALA A 378 16.06 10.53 -12.29
N SER A 379 15.47 10.08 -13.39
CA SER A 379 14.04 9.79 -13.46
C SER A 379 13.72 8.53 -12.67
N VAL A 380 12.49 8.44 -12.16
CA VAL A 380 12.00 7.18 -11.58
C VAL A 380 11.76 6.19 -12.73
N PRO A 381 12.30 4.96 -12.65
CA PRO A 381 12.09 3.95 -13.69
C PRO A 381 10.60 3.63 -13.85
N GLN A 382 10.21 3.24 -15.07
CA GLN A 382 8.88 2.69 -15.31
C GLN A 382 8.74 1.35 -14.58
N ILE A 383 7.78 1.26 -13.67
CA ILE A 383 7.57 0.04 -12.88
C ILE A 383 6.86 -1.01 -13.76
N PRO A 384 7.29 -2.29 -13.76
CA PRO A 384 6.93 -3.29 -14.79
C PRO A 384 5.43 -3.44 -15.07
N ARG A 385 4.59 -3.33 -14.03
CA ARG A 385 3.12 -3.44 -14.19
C ARG A 385 2.55 -2.36 -15.11
N ALA A 386 3.05 -1.13 -15.04
CA ALA A 386 2.55 -0.02 -15.85
C ALA A 386 2.98 -0.14 -17.32
N ALA A 387 4.16 -0.71 -17.57
CA ALA A 387 4.76 -0.81 -18.90
C ALA A 387 4.26 -2.01 -19.72
N HIS A 388 3.92 -3.14 -19.09
CA HIS A 388 3.67 -4.42 -19.78
C HIS A 388 2.44 -5.19 -19.29
N ALA A 389 1.39 -4.49 -18.86
CA ALA A 389 0.17 -5.16 -18.42
C ALA A 389 -0.44 -6.01 -19.55
N THR A 390 -0.52 -7.32 -19.30
CA THR A 390 -1.07 -8.34 -20.22
C THR A 390 -2.28 -9.08 -19.64
N HIS A 391 -2.69 -8.71 -18.42
CA HIS A 391 -3.68 -9.44 -17.64
C HIS A 391 -4.78 -8.50 -17.11
N GLY A 392 -5.93 -9.08 -16.80
CA GLY A 392 -7.04 -8.41 -16.10
C GLY A 392 -7.11 -8.80 -14.62
N THR A 393 -8.11 -8.23 -13.93
CA THR A 393 -8.39 -8.47 -12.51
C THR A 393 -9.88 -8.70 -12.31
N ILE A 394 -10.23 -9.64 -11.43
CA ILE A 394 -11.58 -9.76 -10.87
C ILE A 394 -11.57 -9.21 -9.45
N LEU A 395 -12.58 -8.42 -9.14
CA LEU A 395 -12.88 -7.95 -7.78
C LEU A 395 -14.34 -8.25 -7.48
N GLY A 396 -14.64 -9.06 -6.47
CA GLY A 396 -16.00 -9.50 -6.23
C GLY A 396 -16.46 -9.52 -4.78
N THR A 397 -17.76 -9.74 -4.59
CA THR A 397 -18.35 -10.03 -3.27
C THR A 397 -19.22 -11.28 -3.34
N ALA A 398 -19.24 -12.07 -2.27
CA ALA A 398 -20.15 -13.19 -2.07
C ALA A 398 -21.12 -12.89 -0.92
N ARG A 399 -22.41 -13.02 -1.18
CA ARG A 399 -23.51 -12.76 -0.25
C ARG A 399 -24.54 -13.89 -0.31
N ASP A 400 -25.33 -14.04 0.74
CA ASP A 400 -26.59 -14.79 0.63
C ASP A 400 -27.70 -13.92 0.02
N ARG A 401 -28.91 -14.50 -0.05
CA ARG A 401 -30.10 -13.86 -0.64
C ARG A 401 -30.59 -12.64 0.14
N ASP A 402 -30.33 -12.61 1.44
CA ASP A 402 -30.68 -11.48 2.29
C ASP A 402 -29.65 -10.35 2.18
N GLY A 403 -28.61 -10.54 1.34
CA GLY A 403 -27.51 -9.61 1.15
C GLY A 403 -26.44 -9.70 2.23
N THR A 404 -26.51 -10.68 3.12
CA THR A 404 -25.52 -10.90 4.18
C THR A 404 -24.21 -11.38 3.56
N PRO A 405 -23.07 -10.72 3.85
CA PRO A 405 -21.77 -11.21 3.44
C PRO A 405 -21.49 -12.63 3.90
N LEU A 406 -20.95 -13.45 2.99
CA LEU A 406 -20.48 -14.79 3.32
C LEU A 406 -18.99 -14.71 3.63
N VAL A 407 -18.61 -14.90 4.90
CA VAL A 407 -17.21 -15.03 5.32
C VAL A 407 -16.72 -16.47 5.13
N ASP A 408 -15.50 -16.68 4.64
CA ASP A 408 -14.95 -18.02 4.35
C ASP A 408 -15.73 -18.80 3.26
N ALA A 409 -16.42 -18.12 2.35
CA ALA A 409 -16.87 -18.73 1.10
C ALA A 409 -15.66 -18.97 0.19
N TRP A 410 -15.57 -20.16 -0.38
CA TRP A 410 -14.44 -20.56 -1.21
C TRP A 410 -14.72 -20.15 -2.64
N VAL A 411 -13.84 -19.32 -3.19
CA VAL A 411 -13.97 -18.84 -4.56
C VAL A 411 -12.82 -19.39 -5.38
N SER A 412 -13.13 -19.94 -6.55
CA SER A 412 -12.15 -20.35 -7.56
C SER A 412 -12.59 -19.86 -8.94
N ILE A 413 -11.63 -19.77 -9.86
CA ILE A 413 -11.89 -19.42 -11.26
C ILE A 413 -11.29 -20.47 -12.20
N GLU A 414 -11.95 -20.71 -13.32
CA GLU A 414 -11.46 -21.61 -14.38
C GLU A 414 -11.65 -20.97 -15.76
N PRO A 415 -10.76 -21.22 -16.74
CA PRO A 415 -11.01 -20.86 -18.12
C PRO A 415 -12.27 -21.55 -18.65
N VAL A 416 -13.03 -20.84 -19.48
CA VAL A 416 -14.21 -21.43 -20.14
C VAL A 416 -13.80 -22.46 -21.19
N ASP A 417 -12.70 -22.19 -21.91
CA ASP A 417 -12.08 -23.12 -22.84
C ASP A 417 -11.24 -24.14 -22.06
N PRO A 418 -11.58 -25.44 -22.10
CA PRO A 418 -10.86 -26.47 -21.35
C PRO A 418 -9.43 -26.73 -21.87
N THR A 419 -9.06 -26.20 -23.04
CA THR A 419 -7.72 -26.33 -23.61
C THR A 419 -6.72 -25.30 -23.06
N GLU A 420 -7.22 -24.24 -22.42
CA GLU A 420 -6.39 -23.25 -21.75
C GLU A 420 -5.63 -23.88 -20.56
N PRO A 421 -4.36 -23.52 -20.34
CA PRO A 421 -3.60 -23.97 -19.18
C PRO A 421 -4.33 -23.66 -17.86
N LYS A 422 -4.42 -24.66 -16.98
CA LYS A 422 -5.00 -24.53 -15.64
C LYS A 422 -3.93 -24.33 -14.57
N ASP A 423 -2.99 -23.42 -14.83
CA ASP A 423 -1.89 -23.08 -13.93
C ASP A 423 -2.07 -21.67 -13.31
N GLY A 424 -1.14 -21.30 -12.42
CA GLY A 424 -1.05 -19.96 -11.85
C GLY A 424 -2.31 -19.53 -11.09
N VAL A 425 -3.06 -18.58 -11.64
CA VAL A 425 -4.27 -18.04 -11.00
C VAL A 425 -5.42 -19.05 -10.94
N PHE A 426 -5.46 -20.00 -11.88
CA PHE A 426 -6.53 -20.99 -11.99
C PHE A 426 -6.41 -22.15 -10.99
N THR A 427 -5.28 -22.26 -10.29
CA THR A 427 -5.09 -23.24 -9.20
C THR A 427 -5.43 -22.65 -7.83
N GLN A 428 -5.80 -21.37 -7.75
CA GLN A 428 -6.03 -20.69 -6.48
C GLN A 428 -7.49 -20.86 -6.03
N THR A 429 -7.65 -21.12 -4.73
CA THR A 429 -8.94 -21.01 -4.04
C THR A 429 -8.80 -19.98 -2.93
N TRP A 430 -9.63 -18.94 -2.93
CA TRP A 430 -9.59 -17.90 -1.91
C TRP A 430 -10.83 -17.94 -1.01
N PRO A 431 -10.67 -18.00 0.33
CA PRO A 431 -11.77 -17.73 1.25
C PRO A 431 -12.12 -16.23 1.25
N THR A 432 -13.41 -15.90 1.23
CA THR A 432 -13.88 -14.51 1.29
C THR A 432 -13.66 -13.86 2.66
N SER A 433 -13.40 -12.55 2.64
CA SER A 433 -13.24 -11.71 3.83
C SER A 433 -14.58 -11.50 4.59
N ALA A 434 -14.57 -10.85 5.77
CA ALA A 434 -15.80 -10.64 6.56
C ALA A 434 -16.92 -9.87 5.85
N ASP A 435 -16.58 -9.06 4.85
CA ASP A 435 -17.52 -8.34 3.97
C ASP A 435 -17.83 -9.09 2.66
N GLY A 436 -17.46 -10.38 2.58
CA GLY A 436 -17.69 -11.24 1.43
C GLY A 436 -16.71 -11.01 0.29
N ARG A 437 -15.69 -10.16 0.47
CA ARG A 437 -14.75 -9.78 -0.59
C ARG A 437 -13.86 -10.94 -1.03
N PHE A 438 -13.66 -11.04 -2.34
CA PHE A 438 -12.59 -11.82 -2.97
C PHE A 438 -12.01 -11.06 -4.17
N ALA A 439 -10.81 -11.45 -4.60
CA ALA A 439 -10.20 -10.94 -5.82
C ALA A 439 -9.29 -12.00 -6.47
N PHE A 440 -9.10 -11.86 -7.77
CA PHE A 440 -8.10 -12.61 -8.54
C PHE A 440 -7.33 -11.63 -9.42
N LEU A 441 -6.01 -11.67 -9.29
CA LEU A 441 -5.08 -10.81 -10.02
C LEU A 441 -4.38 -11.62 -11.12
N LYS A 442 -3.77 -10.91 -12.08
CA LYS A 442 -3.02 -11.52 -13.19
C LYS A 442 -3.81 -12.62 -13.92
N ILE A 443 -5.07 -12.33 -14.24
CA ILE A 443 -5.91 -13.24 -15.02
C ILE A 443 -5.62 -13.03 -16.50
N PRO A 444 -5.26 -14.07 -17.28
CA PRO A 444 -5.11 -13.95 -18.73
C PRO A 444 -6.41 -13.41 -19.36
N PRO A 445 -6.36 -12.71 -20.50
CA PRO A 445 -7.54 -12.10 -21.13
C PRO A 445 -8.43 -13.14 -21.85
N VAL A 446 -8.76 -14.22 -21.13
CA VAL A 446 -9.63 -15.32 -21.56
C VAL A 446 -10.92 -15.26 -20.74
N PRO A 447 -12.09 -15.66 -21.30
CA PRO A 447 -13.30 -15.78 -20.52
C PRO A 447 -13.17 -16.83 -19.42
N VAL A 448 -13.66 -16.53 -18.22
CA VAL A 448 -13.58 -17.44 -17.06
C VAL A 448 -14.95 -17.77 -16.49
N ARG A 449 -15.08 -18.92 -15.83
CA ARG A 449 -16.16 -19.20 -14.88
C ARG A 449 -15.66 -18.98 -13.46
N ILE A 450 -16.52 -18.47 -12.60
CA ILE A 450 -16.28 -18.29 -11.17
C ILE A 450 -17.19 -19.24 -10.41
N THR A 451 -16.62 -20.01 -9.49
CA THR A 451 -17.37 -20.88 -8.59
C THR A 451 -17.24 -20.37 -7.17
N VAL A 452 -18.37 -20.18 -6.48
CA VAL A 452 -18.43 -19.82 -5.06
C VAL A 452 -19.09 -20.96 -4.28
N ARG A 453 -18.38 -21.55 -3.34
CA ARG A 453 -18.87 -22.62 -2.45
C ARG A 453 -18.95 -22.11 -1.01
N TYR A 454 -20.02 -22.47 -0.30
CA TYR A 454 -20.20 -22.04 1.09
C TYR A 454 -20.92 -23.11 1.91
N ARG A 455 -20.21 -23.75 2.84
CA ARG A 455 -20.75 -24.80 3.72
C ARG A 455 -21.49 -25.89 2.91
N ASP A 456 -22.69 -26.25 3.36
CA ASP A 456 -23.65 -27.18 2.79
C ASP A 456 -24.56 -26.54 1.72
N LYS A 457 -24.35 -25.27 1.37
CA LYS A 457 -25.14 -24.59 0.33
C LYS A 457 -24.72 -25.03 -1.08
N SER A 458 -25.67 -25.01 -2.00
CA SER A 458 -25.42 -25.20 -3.43
C SER A 458 -24.41 -24.16 -3.94
N ALA A 459 -23.41 -24.62 -4.67
CA ALA A 459 -22.40 -23.75 -5.25
C ALA A 459 -23.05 -22.76 -6.22
N ALA A 460 -22.66 -21.48 -6.15
CA ALA A 460 -23.01 -20.51 -7.17
C ALA A 460 -21.94 -20.55 -8.25
N VAL A 461 -22.33 -20.75 -9.51
CA VAL A 461 -21.43 -20.75 -10.67
C VAL A 461 -21.82 -19.63 -11.62
N MET A 462 -20.86 -18.77 -11.95
CA MET A 462 -21.04 -17.65 -12.87
C MET A 462 -20.11 -17.79 -14.07
N GLY A 463 -20.59 -17.43 -15.25
CA GLY A 463 -19.76 -17.22 -16.42
C GLY A 463 -20.54 -17.44 -17.70
N PRO A 464 -19.95 -17.13 -18.86
CA PRO A 464 -18.58 -16.62 -19.01
C PRO A 464 -18.43 -15.16 -18.52
N VAL A 465 -17.38 -14.87 -17.76
CA VAL A 465 -16.96 -13.51 -17.39
C VAL A 465 -15.82 -13.09 -18.31
N ALA A 466 -16.00 -12.01 -19.06
CA ALA A 466 -14.97 -11.48 -19.93
C ALA A 466 -13.88 -10.77 -19.12
N ILE A 467 -12.61 -11.09 -19.41
CA ILE A 467 -11.44 -10.49 -18.77
C ILE A 467 -10.75 -9.56 -19.78
N ARG A 468 -10.52 -8.31 -19.37
CA ARG A 468 -9.83 -7.31 -20.19
C ARG A 468 -8.53 -6.88 -19.52
N VAL A 469 -7.51 -6.69 -20.35
CA VAL A 469 -6.19 -6.26 -19.93
C VAL A 469 -6.28 -4.90 -19.24
N ARG A 470 -5.63 -4.74 -18.08
CA ARG A 470 -5.63 -3.52 -17.23
C ARG A 470 -6.97 -3.14 -16.61
N GLU A 471 -8.02 -3.92 -16.81
CA GLU A 471 -9.33 -3.62 -16.22
C GLU A 471 -9.61 -4.44 -14.97
N VAL A 472 -10.42 -3.86 -14.09
CA VAL A 472 -11.00 -4.54 -12.93
C VAL A 472 -12.46 -4.86 -13.25
N THR A 473 -12.74 -6.14 -13.44
CA THR A 473 -14.10 -6.66 -13.62
C THR A 473 -14.73 -6.88 -12.26
N SER A 474 -15.83 -6.17 -12.00
CA SER A 474 -16.54 -6.25 -10.73
C SER A 474 -17.64 -7.31 -10.78
N VAL A 475 -17.72 -8.14 -9.74
CA VAL A 475 -18.62 -9.30 -9.66
C VAL A 475 -19.38 -9.31 -8.34
N ASN A 476 -20.69 -9.54 -8.37
CA ASN A 476 -21.45 -9.85 -7.17
C ASN A 476 -22.07 -11.23 -7.29
N ALA A 477 -21.76 -12.10 -6.34
CA ALA A 477 -22.25 -13.47 -6.25
C ALA A 477 -23.29 -13.59 -5.14
N VAL A 478 -24.46 -14.12 -5.48
CA VAL A 478 -25.54 -14.45 -4.54
C VAL A 478 -25.65 -15.97 -4.46
N VAL A 479 -25.34 -16.53 -3.29
CA VAL A 479 -25.36 -17.98 -3.05
C VAL A 479 -26.71 -18.40 -2.43
N GLY A 480 -27.38 -19.38 -3.07
CA GLY A 480 -28.70 -19.91 -2.68
C GLY A 480 -28.66 -21.12 -1.74
N GLY A 481 -29.82 -21.54 -1.24
CA GLY A 481 -29.98 -22.75 -0.41
C GLY A 481 -29.91 -24.04 -1.24
N ALA A 482 -29.98 -25.20 -0.57
CA ALA A 482 -29.66 -26.54 -1.10
C ALA A 482 -30.40 -26.98 -2.39
N GLU A 483 -31.45 -26.28 -2.84
CA GLU A 483 -32.29 -26.69 -3.98
C GLU A 483 -32.40 -25.66 -5.12
N GLU A 484 -31.76 -24.49 -5.03
CA GLU A 484 -31.93 -23.43 -6.04
C GLU A 484 -30.60 -22.77 -6.48
N ALA A 485 -30.47 -22.52 -7.78
CA ALA A 485 -29.29 -21.93 -8.40
C ALA A 485 -29.03 -20.49 -7.89
N GLY A 486 -27.75 -20.16 -7.65
CA GLY A 486 -27.33 -18.79 -7.30
C GLY A 486 -27.53 -17.78 -8.45
N SER A 487 -27.45 -16.49 -8.14
CA SER A 487 -27.55 -15.41 -9.13
C SER A 487 -26.34 -14.47 -9.08
N PHE A 488 -26.10 -13.72 -10.16
CA PHE A 488 -24.91 -12.88 -10.32
C PHE A 488 -25.20 -11.55 -11.01
N SER A 489 -24.38 -10.54 -10.71
CA SER A 489 -24.30 -9.30 -11.50
C SER A 489 -22.84 -8.94 -11.81
N ILE A 490 -22.62 -8.36 -12.99
CA ILE A 490 -21.30 -7.96 -13.50
C ILE A 490 -21.34 -6.48 -13.85
N SER A 491 -20.32 -5.74 -13.42
CA SER A 491 -20.05 -4.38 -13.90
C SER A 491 -18.58 -4.22 -14.26
N ILE A 492 -18.31 -3.39 -15.27
CA ILE A 492 -16.95 -3.05 -15.67
C ILE A 492 -16.61 -1.71 -15.01
N GLY A 493 -15.51 -1.67 -14.25
CA GLY A 493 -15.08 -0.45 -13.55
C GLY A 493 -14.80 0.68 -14.54
N GLY A 494 -15.54 1.78 -14.44
CA GLY A 494 -15.32 2.99 -15.24
C GLY A 494 -16.55 3.90 -15.39
N GLU A 495 -17.75 3.35 -15.60
CA GLU A 495 -18.89 4.20 -15.98
C GLU A 495 -19.64 4.86 -14.81
N GLU A 496 -19.75 4.21 -13.65
CA GLU A 496 -20.50 4.78 -12.51
C GLU A 496 -19.67 5.77 -11.68
N GLU A 497 -18.38 5.52 -11.48
CA GLU A 497 -17.51 6.42 -10.72
C GLU A 497 -17.08 7.68 -11.51
N VAL A 498 -16.97 7.60 -12.84
CA VAL A 498 -16.75 8.81 -13.68
C VAL A 498 -17.98 9.73 -13.61
N LYS A 499 -19.20 9.16 -13.65
CA LYS A 499 -20.44 9.93 -13.45
C LYS A 499 -20.53 10.52 -12.03
N ALA A 500 -20.03 9.82 -11.01
CA ALA A 500 -19.94 10.35 -9.65
C ALA A 500 -18.90 11.49 -9.53
N ARG A 501 -17.75 11.38 -10.22
CA ARG A 501 -16.71 12.43 -10.30
C ARG A 501 -17.17 13.68 -11.05
N GLU A 502 -17.94 13.53 -12.12
CA GLU A 502 -18.54 14.68 -12.83
C GLU A 502 -19.58 15.39 -11.96
N ARG A 503 -20.41 14.64 -11.21
CA ARG A 503 -21.38 15.20 -10.26
C ARG A 503 -20.70 15.93 -9.10
N SER A 504 -19.59 15.41 -8.56
CA SER A 504 -18.87 16.07 -7.47
C SER A 504 -18.07 17.30 -7.94
N ARG A 505 -17.44 17.25 -9.12
CA ARG A 505 -16.77 18.41 -9.74
C ARG A 505 -17.75 19.54 -10.08
N ASN A 506 -18.95 19.22 -10.55
CA ASN A 506 -19.98 20.23 -10.82
C ASN A 506 -20.54 20.86 -9.54
N ASN A 507 -20.67 20.10 -8.45
CA ASN A 507 -21.06 20.64 -7.14
C ASN A 507 -19.96 21.49 -6.47
N ALA A 508 -18.69 21.21 -6.74
CA ALA A 508 -17.58 22.05 -6.25
C ALA A 508 -17.49 23.39 -7.00
N ARG A 509 -17.73 23.39 -8.33
CA ARG A 509 -17.75 24.62 -9.15
C ARG A 509 -18.94 25.53 -8.86
N SER A 510 -20.10 24.97 -8.53
CA SER A 510 -21.27 25.79 -8.17
C SER A 510 -21.12 26.50 -6.81
N ARG A 511 -20.32 25.93 -5.90
CA ARG A 511 -20.01 26.54 -4.59
C ARG A 511 -18.89 27.59 -4.64
N SER A 512 -18.02 27.57 -5.65
CA SER A 512 -16.94 28.55 -5.80
C SER A 512 -17.29 29.76 -6.68
N GLY A 513 -18.46 29.76 -7.32
CA GLY A 513 -18.87 30.79 -8.28
C GLY A 513 -19.58 32.01 -7.69
N ASN A 514 -19.79 32.07 -6.37
CA ASN A 514 -20.68 33.06 -5.76
C ASN A 514 -20.00 33.98 -4.73
N THR A 515 -18.81 34.49 -5.07
CA THR A 515 -18.15 35.58 -4.31
C THR A 515 -17.21 36.40 -5.21
N SER A 516 -17.73 37.23 -6.12
CA SER A 516 -17.00 38.43 -6.57
C SER A 516 -17.89 39.43 -7.31
N GLY A 517 -17.78 40.70 -6.92
CA GLY A 517 -18.40 41.88 -7.53
C GLY A 517 -19.32 42.59 -6.52
N GLY A 518 -19.14 43.85 -6.13
CA GLY A 518 -18.22 44.90 -6.52
C GLY A 518 -18.68 46.19 -5.79
N SER A 519 -17.72 47.04 -5.44
CA SER A 519 -17.77 48.30 -4.69
C SER A 519 -18.85 49.34 -5.04
N GLY A 520 -19.23 50.20 -4.07
CA GLY A 520 -19.78 51.54 -4.39
C GLY A 520 -20.48 52.34 -3.26
N ILE A 521 -19.69 53.12 -2.50
CA ILE A 521 -19.91 54.45 -1.87
C ILE A 521 -21.34 55.06 -1.83
N SER A 522 -21.78 55.59 -0.66
CA SER A 522 -22.31 56.98 -0.43
C SER A 522 -23.43 57.12 0.63
N ARG A 523 -23.18 57.95 1.68
CA ARG A 523 -24.12 58.83 2.46
C ARG A 523 -25.29 58.15 3.22
N SER A 524 -25.82 58.57 4.37
CA SER A 524 -25.66 59.73 5.28
C SER A 524 -26.62 59.59 6.48
N LEU A 525 -26.29 60.25 7.60
CA LEU A 525 -27.17 60.92 8.59
C LEU A 525 -28.10 60.12 9.55
N GLY A 526 -28.06 60.52 10.84
CA GLY A 526 -29.16 60.41 11.81
C GLY A 526 -28.79 59.83 13.19
N LEU A 527 -28.16 60.59 14.10
CA LEU A 527 -28.78 61.16 15.32
C LEU A 527 -29.48 60.15 16.27
N ALA A 528 -28.93 59.94 17.48
CA ALA A 528 -29.42 60.57 18.73
C ALA A 528 -28.97 59.86 20.04
N ARG A 529 -28.46 60.68 20.98
CA ARG A 529 -28.64 60.68 22.46
C ARG A 529 -28.04 59.51 23.28
N SER A 530 -27.00 59.69 24.09
CA SER A 530 -26.77 60.54 25.30
C SER A 530 -27.08 59.84 26.64
N CYS A 531 -26.04 59.76 27.48
CA CYS A 531 -25.96 59.61 28.97
C CYS A 531 -24.95 58.50 29.31
N GLY A 532 -23.93 58.64 30.17
CA GLY A 532 -23.46 59.73 31.00
C GLY A 532 -22.54 59.15 32.10
N ARG A 533 -21.43 59.86 32.41
CA ARG A 533 -20.53 59.78 33.61
C ARG A 533 -19.67 58.50 33.77
N ARG A 534 -18.32 58.60 33.79
CA ARG A 534 -17.40 58.97 34.92
C ARG A 534 -17.65 58.07 36.16
N GLN A 535 -16.68 57.45 36.85
CA GLN A 535 -15.24 57.69 37.07
C GLN A 535 -14.69 56.44 37.82
N SER A 536 -13.47 55.98 37.52
CA SER A 536 -12.26 55.97 38.40
C SER A 536 -12.03 54.78 39.35
N GLY A 537 -10.76 54.34 39.40
CA GLY A 537 -10.11 53.54 40.46
C GLY A 537 -9.75 52.13 39.97
N GLY A 538 -8.50 51.67 39.88
CA GLY A 538 -7.27 52.08 40.57
C GLY A 538 -6.79 50.94 41.46
N THR A 539 -5.86 50.15 40.93
CA THR A 539 -4.75 49.43 41.62
C THR A 539 -5.01 48.63 42.90
N SER A 540 -4.74 47.33 42.82
CA SER A 540 -3.65 46.66 43.56
C SER A 540 -3.33 45.31 42.93
#